data_AF-A0A7L2WU87-F1
#
_entry.id   AF-A0A7L2WU87-F1
#
_cell.length_a   1.000
_cell.length_b   1.000
_cell.length_c   1.000
_cell.angle_alpha   90.00
_cell.angle_beta   90.00
_cell.angle_gamma   90.00
#
_symmetry.space_group_name_H-M   'P 1'
#
loop_
_entity.id
_entity.type
_entity.pdbx_description
1 polymer ?
#
loop_
_entity_poly.entity_id
_entity_poly.type
_entity_poly.pdbx_seq_one_letter_code
_entity_poly.pdbx_strand_id
1 'polypeptide(L)'
;QCNLQGLWRNELGSNMTLSALDAAGTFSGSYHTAVAATNKQILVSPLQGAQQNPSAKGQPTFGFTVQWQFADSTTAFVGQCFVDRRGKETLETTWL
;
A
#
# COMPACT_ATOMS: atom_id res chain seq x y z
N GLN A 1 -14.64 -6.53 4.12
CA GLN A 1 -13.80 -7.38 3.25
C GLN A 1 -13.22 -6.45 2.20
N CYS A 2 -11.89 -6.47 2.01
CA CYS A 2 -11.09 -5.43 1.39
C CYS A 2 -11.10 -4.08 2.12
N ASN A 3 -10.81 -4.11 3.43
CA ASN A 3 -10.41 -2.90 4.15
C ASN A 3 -8.90 -2.75 4.01
N LEU A 4 -8.42 -1.65 3.41
CA LEU A 4 -6.98 -1.42 3.27
C LEU A 4 -6.30 -1.17 4.61
N GLN A 5 -7.01 -0.68 5.63
CA GLN A 5 -6.46 -0.46 6.96
C GLN A 5 -5.90 -1.77 7.53
N GLY A 6 -4.64 -1.73 7.96
CA GLY A 6 -3.99 -2.89 8.57
C GLY A 6 -2.53 -3.03 8.18
N LEU A 7 -2.00 -4.22 8.45
CA LEU A 7 -0.62 -4.60 8.15
C LEU A 7 -0.61 -5.52 6.94
N TRP A 8 0.24 -5.19 5.97
CA TRP A 8 0.41 -5.92 4.73
C TRP A 8 1.88 -6.30 4.54
N ARG A 9 2.11 -7.44 3.89
CA ARG A 9 3.44 -7.90 3.52
C ARG A 9 3.44 -8.38 2.08
N ASN A 10 4.44 -7.97 1.30
CA ASN A 10 4.62 -8.43 -0.08
C ASN A 10 5.60 -9.62 -0.18
N GLU A 11 5.71 -10.19 -1.36
CA GLU A 11 6.56 -11.33 -1.71
C GLU A 11 8.06 -11.06 -1.59
N LEU A 12 8.47 -9.79 -1.68
CA LEU A 12 9.86 -9.36 -1.42
C LEU A 12 10.17 -9.27 0.08
N GLY A 13 9.16 -9.42 0.94
CA GLY A 13 9.29 -9.36 2.39
C GLY A 13 9.13 -7.96 2.99
N SER A 14 8.75 -6.96 2.18
CA SER A 14 8.47 -5.59 2.63
C SER A 14 7.18 -5.54 3.44
N ASN A 15 7.15 -4.73 4.49
CA ASN A 15 5.96 -4.54 5.33
C ASN A 15 5.37 -3.14 5.11
N MET A 16 4.05 -3.04 5.13
CA MET A 16 3.31 -1.79 5.00
C MET A 16 2.22 -1.74 6.07
N THR A 17 2.05 -0.60 6.72
CA THR A 17 0.95 -0.34 7.66
C THR A 17 0.12 0.81 7.12
N LEU A 18 -1.18 0.59 6.93
CA LEU A 18 -2.13 1.60 6.46
C LEU A 18 -3.08 2.03 7.58
N SER A 19 -3.28 3.34 7.70
CA SER A 19 -4.24 3.93 8.62
C SER A 19 -5.68 3.72 8.11
N ALA A 20 -6.65 4.05 8.96
CA ALA A 20 -8.05 4.07 8.55
C ALA A 20 -8.25 5.12 7.44
N LEU A 21 -9.07 4.77 6.45
CA LEU A 21 -9.45 5.69 5.38
C LEU A 21 -10.36 6.78 5.97
N ASP A 22 -10.19 8.01 5.49
CA ASP A 22 -11.12 9.09 5.78
C ASP A 22 -12.39 9.01 4.92
N ALA A 23 -13.32 9.96 5.13
CA ALA A 23 -14.59 10.01 4.40
C ALA A 23 -14.43 10.26 2.89
N ALA A 24 -13.28 10.78 2.44
CA ALA A 24 -12.95 10.97 1.03
C ALA A 24 -12.19 9.77 0.43
N GLY A 25 -11.96 8.71 1.21
CA GLY A 25 -11.20 7.54 0.81
C GLY A 25 -9.69 7.76 0.82
N THR A 26 -9.19 8.87 1.37
CA THR A 26 -7.76 9.10 1.52
C THR A 26 -7.21 8.37 2.73
N PHE A 27 -5.95 7.97 2.67
CA PHE A 27 -5.27 7.28 3.75
C PHE A 27 -3.80 7.64 3.80
N SER A 28 -3.20 7.37 4.96
CA SER A 28 -1.77 7.49 5.21
C SER A 28 -1.21 6.17 5.71
N GLY A 29 0.10 6.09 5.86
CA GLY A 29 0.72 4.90 6.42
C GLY A 29 2.22 4.97 6.49
N SER A 30 2.82 3.81 6.68
CA SER A 30 4.26 3.61 6.64
C SER A 30 4.61 2.39 5.79
N TYR A 31 5.74 2.48 5.11
CA TYR A 31 6.32 1.43 4.30
C TYR A 31 7.73 1.12 4.79
N HIS A 32 8.01 -0.15 5.05
CA HIS A 32 9.32 -0.66 5.39
C HIS A 32 9.74 -1.69 4.35
N THR A 33 10.49 -1.23 3.36
CA THR A 33 10.97 -2.09 2.28
C THR A 33 12.01 -3.08 2.77
N ALA A 34 12.04 -4.28 2.20
CA ALA A 34 13.10 -5.26 2.43
C ALA A 34 14.29 -5.09 1.47
N VAL A 35 14.12 -4.31 0.40
CA VAL A 35 15.10 -4.14 -0.68
C VAL A 35 15.21 -2.68 -1.08
N ALA A 36 16.40 -2.26 -1.54
CA ALA A 36 16.64 -0.92 -2.04
C ALA A 36 17.74 -0.92 -3.12
N ALA A 37 17.65 0.00 -4.09
CA ALA A 37 18.67 0.20 -5.13
C ALA A 37 19.81 1.16 -4.69
N THR A 38 19.91 1.43 -3.39
CA THR A 38 20.92 2.29 -2.77
C THR A 38 21.65 1.53 -1.68
N ASN A 39 22.85 1.99 -1.32
CA ASN A 39 23.64 1.48 -0.19
C ASN A 39 23.31 2.16 1.15
N LYS A 40 22.38 3.12 1.16
CA LYS A 40 21.90 3.78 2.38
C LYS A 40 21.12 2.79 3.25
N GLN A 41 21.21 2.95 4.58
CA GLN A 41 20.43 2.17 5.53
C GLN A 41 18.93 2.36 5.27
N ILE A 42 18.18 1.27 5.11
CA ILE A 42 16.73 1.34 4.95
C ILE A 42 16.10 1.90 6.23
N LEU A 43 15.19 2.85 6.04
CA LEU A 43 14.38 3.47 7.08
C LEU A 43 12.89 3.32 6.73
N VAL A 44 12.06 3.20 7.77
CA VAL A 44 10.60 3.28 7.61
C VAL A 44 10.24 4.62 6.99
N SER A 45 9.44 4.58 5.92
CA SER A 45 9.13 5.74 5.09
C SER A 45 7.62 5.99 5.07
N PRO A 46 7.16 7.25 5.14
CA PRO A 46 5.74 7.55 5.09
C PRO A 46 5.17 7.28 3.69
N LEU A 47 3.89 6.94 3.66
CA LEU A 47 3.12 6.87 2.42
C LEU A 47 1.80 7.63 2.56
N GLN A 48 1.26 8.08 1.44
CA GLN A 48 -0.05 8.69 1.34
C GLN A 48 -0.76 8.25 0.06
N GLY A 49 -2.06 8.01 0.14
CA GLY A 49 -2.83 7.48 -0.97
C GLY A 49 -4.33 7.74 -0.88
N ALA A 50 -5.05 7.21 -1.86
CA ALA A 50 -6.49 7.25 -1.92
C ALA A 50 -7.04 5.97 -2.55
N GLN A 51 -8.23 5.57 -2.09
CA GLN A 51 -9.01 4.47 -2.62
C GLN A 51 -10.27 5.02 -3.27
N GLN A 52 -10.67 4.43 -4.40
CA GLN A 52 -11.97 4.71 -4.99
C GLN A 52 -13.11 4.26 -4.08
N ASN A 53 -14.26 4.91 -4.23
CA ASN A 53 -15.46 4.47 -3.55
C ASN A 53 -15.80 3.03 -3.94
N PRO A 54 -16.20 2.17 -2.98
CA PRO A 54 -16.60 0.81 -3.30
C PRO A 54 -17.71 0.82 -4.35
N SER A 55 -17.46 0.19 -5.50
CA SER A 55 -18.52 -0.07 -6.49
C SER A 55 -19.40 -1.23 -6.04
N ALA A 56 -20.47 -1.52 -6.78
CA ALA A 56 -21.33 -2.69 -6.54
C ALA A 56 -20.55 -4.03 -6.49
N LYS A 57 -19.33 -4.09 -7.03
CA LYS A 57 -18.46 -5.27 -6.99
C LYS A 57 -17.60 -5.39 -5.73
N GLY A 58 -17.58 -4.38 -4.86
CA GLY A 58 -16.89 -4.42 -3.57
C GLY A 58 -15.36 -4.47 -3.60
N GLN A 59 -14.74 -4.28 -4.77
CA GLN A 59 -13.28 -4.35 -4.97
C GLN A 59 -12.78 -3.04 -5.57
N PRO A 60 -12.63 -1.97 -4.77
CA PRO A 60 -12.18 -0.68 -5.27
C PRO A 60 -10.69 -0.69 -5.61
N THR A 61 -10.31 0.09 -6.62
CA THR A 61 -8.91 0.38 -6.92
C THR A 61 -8.37 1.44 -5.97
N PHE A 62 -7.07 1.42 -5.72
CA PHE A 62 -6.38 2.41 -4.90
C PHE A 62 -5.02 2.75 -5.49
N GLY A 63 -4.45 3.85 -5.04
CA GLY A 63 -3.05 4.17 -5.27
C GLY A 63 -2.45 4.92 -4.11
N PHE A 64 -1.14 4.81 -3.94
CA PHE A 64 -0.40 5.54 -2.92
C PHE A 64 1.02 5.84 -3.37
N THR A 65 1.62 6.88 -2.81
CA THR A 65 3.01 7.27 -3.03
C THR A 65 3.81 7.06 -1.76
N VAL A 66 5.01 6.51 -1.87
CA VAL A 66 5.98 6.35 -0.77
C VAL A 66 7.08 7.39 -0.93
N GLN A 67 7.27 8.21 0.10
CA GLN A 67 8.37 9.18 0.17
C GLN A 67 9.52 8.56 0.97
N TRP A 68 10.54 8.04 0.29
CA TRP A 68 11.63 7.32 0.92
C TRP A 68 12.48 8.23 1.83
N GLN A 69 12.55 7.92 3.13
CA GLN A 69 13.33 8.70 4.11
C GLN A 69 14.84 8.50 3.99
N PHE A 70 15.26 7.53 3.18
CA PHE A 70 16.66 7.14 3.01
C PHE A 70 17.12 7.20 1.55
N ALA A 71 16.32 7.73 0.63
CA ALA A 71 16.68 7.83 -0.78
C ALA A 71 16.03 9.07 -1.43
N ASP A 72 16.69 9.66 -2.43
CA ASP A 72 16.20 10.84 -3.14
C ASP A 72 15.20 10.46 -4.25
N SER A 73 14.42 9.39 -4.02
CA SER A 73 13.50 8.78 -4.96
C SER A 73 12.09 8.71 -4.37
N THR A 74 11.11 8.40 -5.21
CA THR A 74 9.71 8.18 -4.81
C THR A 74 9.21 6.97 -5.56
N THR A 75 8.33 6.20 -4.93
CA THR A 75 7.66 5.09 -5.60
C THR A 75 6.15 5.30 -5.53
N ALA A 76 5.47 5.12 -6.65
CA ALA A 76 4.01 5.14 -6.72
C ALA A 76 3.49 3.72 -6.94
N PHE A 77 2.54 3.29 -6.12
CA PHE A 77 1.83 2.03 -6.25
C PHE A 77 0.40 2.30 -6.70
N VAL A 78 -0.13 1.45 -7.59
CA VAL A 78 -1.55 1.40 -7.94
C VAL A 78 -2.00 -0.06 -7.96
N GLY A 79 -3.20 -0.32 -7.47
CA GLY A 79 -3.67 -1.70 -7.35
C GLY A 79 -5.15 -1.84 -7.01
N GLN A 80 -5.52 -3.09 -6.74
CA GLN A 80 -6.87 -3.49 -6.37
C GLN A 80 -6.79 -4.58 -5.29
N CYS A 81 -7.72 -4.52 -4.34
CA CYS A 81 -7.85 -5.58 -3.35
C CYS A 81 -8.81 -6.67 -3.85
N PHE A 82 -8.41 -7.92 -3.70
CA PHE A 82 -9.20 -9.11 -3.98
C PHE A 82 -9.37 -9.97 -2.73
N VAL A 83 -10.49 -10.68 -2.66
CA VAL A 83 -10.78 -11.66 -1.61
C VAL A 83 -11.07 -13.00 -2.26
N ASP A 84 -10.33 -14.04 -1.85
CA ASP A 84 -10.54 -15.39 -2.39
C ASP A 84 -11.75 -16.09 -1.74
N ARG A 85 -12.07 -17.31 -2.23
CA ARG A 85 -13.18 -18.12 -1.69
C ARG A 85 -13.02 -18.53 -0.23
N ARG A 86 -11.81 -18.43 0.33
CA ARG A 86 -11.49 -18.74 1.73
C ARG A 86 -11.44 -17.47 2.60
N GLY A 87 -11.72 -16.29 2.04
CA GLY A 87 -11.68 -15.02 2.74
C GLY A 87 -10.29 -14.41 2.86
N LYS A 88 -9.27 -14.96 2.18
CA LYS A 88 -7.93 -14.37 2.17
C LYS A 88 -7.94 -13.12 1.29
N GLU A 89 -7.51 -12.00 1.87
CA GLU A 89 -7.37 -10.72 1.18
C GLU A 89 -5.99 -10.62 0.52
N THR A 90 -5.91 -10.04 -0.68
CA THR A 90 -4.65 -9.84 -1.42
C THR A 90 -4.71 -8.50 -2.15
N LEU A 91 -3.64 -7.72 -2.04
CA LEU A 91 -3.46 -6.49 -2.79
C LEU A 91 -2.64 -6.79 -4.04
N GLU A 92 -3.28 -6.77 -5.20
CA GLU A 92 -2.59 -6.88 -6.48
C GLU A 92 -2.17 -5.48 -6.91
N THR A 93 -0.87 -5.25 -7.04
CA THR A 93 -0.32 -3.90 -7.28
C THR A 93 0.73 -3.90 -8.38
N THR A 94 0.85 -2.76 -9.06
CA THR A 94 2.02 -2.41 -9.88
C THR A 94 2.63 -1.12 -9.34
N TRP A 95 3.91 -0.89 -9.63
CA TRP A 95 4.64 0.26 -9.11
C TRP A 95 5.67 0.80 -10.10
N LEU A 96 5.99 2.08 -9.91
CA LEU A 96 7.07 2.81 -10.59
C LEU A 96 7.97 3.45 -9.54
#